data_AF-A0A0S2W6S6-F1
#
_entry.id   AF-A0A0S2W6S6-F1
#
_cell.length_a   1.000
_cell.length_b   1.000
_cell.length_c   1.000
_cell.angle_alpha   90.00
_cell.angle_beta   90.00
_cell.angle_gamma   90.00
#
_symmetry.space_group_name_H-M   'P 1'
#
loop_
_entity.id
_entity.type
_entity.pdbx_description
1 polymer ?
#
loop_
_entity_poly.entity_id
_entity_poly.type
_entity_poly.pdbx_seq_one_letter_code
_entity_poly.pdbx_strand_id
1 'polypeptide(L)'
;MGKRTWMALALSLALLAGCGYRTMPAQGEEPAPGGASSAVETAPGGETAMPAQTPEEGVRAVCRVVDGGAEGALILAGEEAGEVYTLDVSALGLEEPLADGMMVEILYDGMILETWPAQFANVLAVRPAEGAAADDRCGLCLQVLADLWEVDAGLNEDITQLGVDLSGFTGLTEGEKAAVAYAFGMEHDILPVMGTWEELAEQGYIDRENLYWEDGCLFSITGETGKFDAQKWRSGLGAYFFLDCTASMEQDGTWTYTVGGEAIA
;
A
#
# COMPACT_ATOMS: atom_id res chain seq x y z
N MET A 1 -12.56 -31.72 -35.83
CA MET A 1 -13.04 -30.67 -36.75
C MET A 1 -13.92 -29.73 -35.97
N GLY A 2 -13.54 -28.44 -35.88
CA GLY A 2 -14.25 -27.42 -35.11
C GLY A 2 -13.26 -26.41 -34.52
N LYS A 3 -12.63 -25.60 -35.38
CA LYS A 3 -11.75 -24.50 -34.97
C LYS A 3 -12.62 -23.37 -34.41
N ARG A 4 -12.37 -22.92 -33.19
CA ARG A 4 -12.91 -21.66 -32.66
C ARG A 4 -11.76 -20.71 -32.38
N THR A 5 -11.57 -19.82 -33.34
CA THR A 5 -10.73 -18.63 -33.35
C THR A 5 -11.05 -17.70 -32.19
N TRP A 6 -10.04 -17.33 -31.39
CA TRP A 6 -10.12 -16.21 -30.47
C TRP A 6 -9.51 -14.98 -31.16
N MET A 7 -10.30 -13.91 -31.25
CA MET A 7 -9.88 -12.59 -31.70
C MET A 7 -9.05 -11.93 -30.59
N ALA A 8 -7.77 -11.68 -30.86
CA ALA A 8 -6.94 -10.81 -30.05
C ALA A 8 -7.27 -9.35 -30.37
N LEU A 9 -7.68 -8.58 -29.36
CA LEU A 9 -7.82 -7.13 -29.46
C LEU A 9 -6.49 -6.50 -29.01
N ALA A 10 -5.65 -6.11 -29.98
CA ALA A 10 -4.45 -5.34 -29.74
C ALA A 10 -4.82 -3.87 -29.58
N LEU A 11 -4.65 -3.30 -28.38
CA LEU A 11 -4.79 -1.86 -28.16
C LEU A 11 -3.41 -1.21 -28.33
N SER A 12 -3.23 -0.57 -29.48
CA SER A 12 -2.03 0.14 -29.90
C SER A 12 -1.90 1.49 -29.19
N LEU A 13 -0.80 1.69 -28.46
CA LEU A 13 -0.39 2.96 -27.86
C LEU A 13 0.21 3.88 -28.95
N ALA A 14 -0.44 5.00 -29.26
CA ALA A 14 0.04 5.97 -30.24
C ALA A 14 0.89 7.05 -29.56
N LEU A 15 2.21 7.01 -29.81
CA LEU A 15 3.15 8.10 -29.57
C LEU A 15 2.95 9.20 -30.62
N LEU A 16 2.73 10.45 -30.18
CA LEU A 16 2.85 11.62 -31.04
C LEU A 16 4.04 12.48 -30.58
N ALA A 17 5.09 12.46 -31.40
CA ALA A 17 6.14 13.45 -31.46
C ALA A 17 6.01 14.26 -32.76
N GLY A 18 6.28 15.56 -32.67
CA GLY A 18 6.51 16.47 -33.80
C GLY A 18 5.58 17.69 -33.79
N CYS A 19 5.97 18.90 -34.20
CA CYS A 19 7.24 19.48 -34.63
C CYS A 19 6.96 20.98 -34.90
N GLY A 20 7.84 21.87 -34.43
CA GLY A 20 8.41 22.97 -35.24
C GLY A 20 7.54 24.13 -35.80
N TYR A 21 7.94 25.33 -35.34
CA TYR A 21 8.09 26.62 -36.06
C TYR A 21 6.85 27.51 -36.37
N ARG A 22 6.91 28.77 -35.89
CA ARG A 22 6.98 29.96 -36.76
C ARG A 22 7.37 31.24 -36.01
N THR A 23 8.26 31.98 -36.65
CA THR A 23 8.87 33.27 -36.29
C THR A 23 8.04 34.48 -36.76
N MET A 24 7.96 35.50 -35.90
CA MET A 24 8.04 36.97 -36.15
C MET A 24 6.99 37.64 -37.08
N PRO A 25 6.53 38.89 -36.78
CA PRO A 25 7.37 40.07 -37.00
C PRO A 25 7.39 41.12 -35.86
N ALA A 26 8.44 41.92 -35.91
CA ALA A 26 8.71 43.10 -35.10
C ALA A 26 8.02 44.36 -35.66
N GLN A 27 7.74 45.33 -34.77
CA GLN A 27 7.73 46.78 -34.99
C GLN A 27 7.70 47.43 -33.58
N GLY A 28 8.75 48.15 -33.15
CA GLY A 28 8.89 49.61 -33.28
C GLY A 28 7.95 50.29 -32.26
N GLU A 29 8.37 51.00 -31.21
CA GLU A 29 9.23 52.17 -31.18
C GLU A 29 9.40 52.60 -29.68
N GLU A 30 10.57 53.08 -29.29
CA GLU A 30 10.80 53.98 -28.13
C GLU A 30 11.65 55.14 -28.66
N PRO A 31 11.55 56.40 -28.18
CA PRO A 31 12.01 56.73 -26.81
C PRO A 31 11.41 57.97 -26.08
N ALA A 32 11.49 57.93 -24.73
CA ALA A 32 11.89 58.98 -23.75
C ALA A 32 11.08 60.32 -23.57
N PRO A 33 11.41 61.20 -22.59
CA PRO A 33 11.37 61.05 -21.12
C PRO A 33 10.68 62.26 -20.40
N GLY A 34 10.51 62.15 -19.06
CA GLY A 34 10.20 63.27 -18.13
C GLY A 34 8.84 63.09 -17.42
N GLY A 35 8.63 63.44 -16.15
CA GLY A 35 9.43 64.03 -15.09
C GLY A 35 8.49 64.33 -13.90
N ALA A 36 9.07 64.45 -12.69
CA ALA A 36 8.51 65.03 -11.47
C ALA A 36 7.43 64.28 -10.65
N SER A 37 7.91 63.70 -9.55
CA SER A 37 7.55 63.99 -8.14
C SER A 37 6.07 64.07 -7.74
N SER A 38 5.65 63.17 -6.86
CA SER A 38 4.98 63.59 -5.62
C SER A 38 5.14 62.55 -4.52
N ALA A 39 5.66 63.01 -3.38
CA ALA A 39 5.81 62.27 -2.16
C ALA A 39 4.47 62.05 -1.47
N VAL A 40 4.24 60.84 -0.95
CA VAL A 40 3.41 60.61 0.23
C VAL A 40 4.15 59.58 1.09
N GLU A 41 4.70 60.05 2.20
CA GLU A 41 5.01 59.20 3.35
C GLU A 41 3.69 58.77 4.01
N THR A 42 3.53 57.47 4.25
CA THR A 42 2.66 56.96 5.32
C THR A 42 3.34 55.78 6.01
N ALA A 43 3.26 55.83 7.33
CA ALA A 43 3.97 55.12 8.39
C ALA A 43 3.82 53.57 8.41
N PRO A 44 4.66 52.84 9.19
CA PRO A 44 4.69 51.38 9.22
C PRO A 44 3.54 50.84 10.07
N GLY A 45 2.67 50.04 9.46
CA GLY A 45 1.59 49.32 10.13
C GLY A 45 1.83 47.83 9.97
N GLY A 46 1.87 47.11 11.11
CA GLY A 46 2.44 45.78 11.23
C GLY A 46 1.92 44.73 10.25
N GLU A 47 2.85 43.87 9.81
CA GLU A 47 2.52 42.54 9.34
C GLU A 47 1.85 41.78 10.49
N THR A 48 0.53 41.89 10.56
CA THR A 48 -0.29 40.80 11.07
C THR A 48 0.03 39.60 10.19
N ALA A 49 0.90 38.71 10.70
CA ALA A 49 1.02 37.36 10.19
C ALA A 49 -0.40 36.82 10.04
N MET A 50 -0.77 36.51 8.79
CA MET A 50 -2.01 35.80 8.55
C MET A 50 -1.95 34.52 9.39
N PRO A 51 -2.99 34.18 10.15
CA PRO A 51 -3.04 32.86 10.77
C PRO A 51 -2.87 31.83 9.66
N ALA A 52 -2.01 30.84 9.87
CA ALA A 52 -1.87 29.71 8.96
C ALA A 52 -3.29 29.16 8.71
N GLN A 53 -3.80 29.36 7.51
CA GLN A 53 -5.10 28.81 7.13
C GLN A 53 -4.85 27.32 6.96
N THR A 54 -5.32 26.52 7.92
CA THR A 54 -5.54 25.10 7.69
C THR A 54 -6.41 24.98 6.44
N PRO A 55 -6.02 24.22 5.40
CA PRO A 55 -6.88 24.06 4.24
C PRO A 55 -8.13 23.30 4.71
N GLU A 56 -9.23 23.99 5.00
CA GLU A 56 -10.50 23.34 5.37
C GLU A 56 -11.30 22.88 4.14
N GLU A 57 -10.82 23.19 2.93
CA GLU A 57 -11.39 22.70 1.67
C GLU A 57 -10.65 21.41 1.23
N GLY A 58 -11.11 20.26 1.71
CA GLY A 58 -10.62 18.95 1.28
C GLY A 58 -11.49 17.81 1.81
N VAL A 59 -11.38 16.64 1.19
CA VAL A 59 -11.99 15.38 1.65
C VAL A 59 -11.03 14.68 2.60
N ARG A 60 -11.57 14.00 3.61
CA ARG A 60 -10.80 13.24 4.60
C ARG A 60 -11.03 11.75 4.39
N ALA A 61 -9.93 11.00 4.35
CA ALA A 61 -9.93 9.55 4.47
C ALA A 61 -9.19 9.16 5.75
N VAL A 62 -9.61 8.07 6.40
CA VAL A 62 -8.90 7.52 7.56
C VAL A 62 -8.39 6.15 7.16
N CYS A 63 -7.09 5.93 7.29
CA CYS A 63 -6.44 4.69 6.90
C CYS A 63 -5.50 4.20 8.00
N ARG A 64 -5.27 2.89 8.04
CA ARG A 64 -4.19 2.26 8.79
C ARG A 64 -2.90 2.36 8.00
N VAL A 65 -1.79 2.75 8.62
CA VAL A 65 -0.45 2.54 8.08
C VAL A 65 -0.09 1.06 8.30
N VAL A 66 0.04 0.33 7.20
CA VAL A 66 0.33 -1.11 7.21
C VAL A 66 1.83 -1.37 7.16
N ASP A 67 2.55 -0.55 6.40
CA ASP A 67 3.99 -0.62 6.24
C ASP A 67 4.54 0.71 5.66
N GLY A 68 5.86 0.89 5.70
CA GLY A 68 6.57 2.01 5.07
C GLY A 68 6.61 3.30 5.89
N GLY A 69 6.21 3.26 7.17
CA GLY A 69 6.21 4.42 8.06
C GLY A 69 7.60 5.04 8.25
N ALA A 70 8.64 4.20 8.31
CA ALA A 70 10.02 4.66 8.50
C ALA A 70 10.62 5.31 7.24
N GLU A 71 10.24 4.82 6.05
CA GLU A 71 10.73 5.25 4.75
C GLU A 71 9.95 6.45 4.19
N GLY A 72 8.70 6.63 4.63
CA GLY A 72 7.78 7.62 4.10
C GLY A 72 7.13 7.21 2.77
N ALA A 73 7.23 5.93 2.39
CA ALA A 73 6.53 5.34 1.26
C ALA A 73 5.45 4.41 1.79
N LEU A 74 4.33 4.99 2.22
CA LEU A 74 3.31 4.30 3.00
C LEU A 74 2.51 3.32 2.16
N ILE A 75 2.27 2.14 2.72
CA ILE A 75 1.18 1.24 2.33
C ILE A 75 0.04 1.44 3.33
N LEU A 76 -1.14 1.74 2.82
CA LEU A 76 -2.29 2.15 3.61
C LEU A 76 -3.48 1.24 3.36
N ALA A 77 -4.23 0.94 4.42
CA ALA A 77 -5.48 0.19 4.36
C ALA A 77 -6.68 1.02 4.81
N GLY A 78 -7.76 0.96 4.02
CA GLY A 78 -9.10 1.26 4.47
C GLY A 78 -9.76 0.04 5.13
N GLU A 79 -11.09 0.04 5.18
CA GLU A 79 -11.89 -1.01 5.82
C GLU A 79 -12.20 -2.16 4.84
N GLU A 80 -12.44 -1.86 3.57
CA GLU A 80 -12.87 -2.83 2.57
C GLU A 80 -11.70 -3.40 1.75
N ALA A 81 -11.86 -4.62 1.22
CA ALA A 81 -10.81 -5.34 0.48
C ALA A 81 -10.18 -4.58 -0.71
N GLY A 82 -10.91 -3.64 -1.30
CA GLY A 82 -10.45 -2.82 -2.42
C GLY A 82 -9.71 -1.54 -2.00
N GLU A 83 -9.66 -1.23 -0.70
CA GLU A 83 -9.14 0.02 -0.16
C GLU A 83 -7.67 -0.13 0.25
N VAL A 84 -6.82 -0.48 -0.71
CA VAL A 84 -5.37 -0.47 -0.54
C VAL A 84 -4.80 0.74 -1.26
N TYR A 85 -3.99 1.54 -0.57
CA TYR A 85 -3.39 2.73 -1.14
C TYR A 85 -1.87 2.74 -0.97
N THR A 86 -1.19 3.39 -1.90
CA THR A 86 0.21 3.76 -1.75
C THR A 86 0.32 5.28 -1.68
N LEU A 87 1.17 5.79 -0.79
CA LEU A 87 1.35 7.22 -0.61
C LEU A 87 2.79 7.55 -0.21
N ASP A 88 3.48 8.29 -1.08
CA ASP A 88 4.75 8.91 -0.73
C ASP A 88 4.50 10.21 0.05
N VAL A 89 4.98 10.25 1.29
CA VAL A 89 4.88 11.41 2.19
C VAL A 89 6.23 12.12 2.37
N SER A 90 7.27 11.73 1.63
CA SER A 90 8.63 12.29 1.78
C SER A 90 8.70 13.78 1.46
N ALA A 91 7.83 14.25 0.57
CA ALA A 91 7.68 15.66 0.21
C ALA A 91 6.71 16.43 1.13
N LEU A 92 5.98 15.73 2.00
CA LEU A 92 5.07 16.34 2.95
C LEU A 92 5.87 16.74 4.19
N GLY A 93 5.77 18.00 4.59
CA GLY A 93 6.40 18.49 5.83
C GLY A 93 5.67 17.97 7.06
N LEU A 94 5.79 16.67 7.35
CA LEU A 94 5.14 16.02 8.48
C LEU A 94 5.58 16.67 9.80
N GLU A 95 4.61 16.91 10.69
CA GLU A 95 4.87 17.46 12.03
C GLU A 95 5.48 16.41 12.96
N GLU A 96 5.07 15.15 12.80
CA GLU A 96 5.52 13.99 13.58
C GLU A 96 5.74 12.80 12.64
N PRO A 97 6.67 11.88 12.96
CA PRO A 97 6.86 10.66 12.17
C PRO A 97 5.62 9.77 12.27
N LEU A 98 5.31 9.09 11.16
CA LEU A 98 4.27 8.08 11.11
C LEU A 98 4.90 6.72 11.41
N ALA A 99 4.19 5.90 12.17
CA ALA A 99 4.62 4.55 12.51
C ALA A 99 3.64 3.54 11.92
N ASP A 100 4.12 2.33 11.65
CA ASP A 100 3.26 1.22 11.25
C ASP A 100 2.26 0.90 12.37
N GLY A 101 1.06 0.46 11.98
CA GLY A 101 -0.08 0.29 12.88
C GLY A 101 -0.80 1.58 13.28
N MET A 102 -0.27 2.77 12.96
CA MET A 102 -0.93 4.04 13.26
C MET A 102 -2.18 4.26 12.37
N MET A 103 -3.26 4.81 12.93
CA MET A 103 -4.32 5.41 12.11
C MET A 103 -3.94 6.82 11.70
N VAL A 104 -4.12 7.14 10.42
CA VAL A 104 -3.86 8.47 9.86
C VAL A 104 -5.10 9.03 9.19
N GLU A 105 -5.32 10.33 9.38
CA GLU A 105 -6.25 11.13 8.59
C GLU A 105 -5.49 11.75 7.41
N ILE A 106 -5.98 11.49 6.20
CA ILE A 106 -5.44 11.98 4.94
C ILE A 106 -6.40 13.03 4.41
N LEU A 107 -5.92 14.26 4.27
CA LEU A 107 -6.65 15.36 3.65
C LEU A 107 -6.21 15.49 2.20
N TYR A 108 -7.15 15.37 1.26
CA TYR A 108 -6.88 15.41 -0.17
C TYR A 108 -8.03 16.08 -0.94
N ASP A 109 -7.91 16.24 -2.25
CA ASP A 109 -8.87 17.00 -3.07
C ASP A 109 -10.15 16.22 -3.44
N GLY A 110 -10.28 14.98 -2.97
CA GLY A 110 -11.39 14.08 -3.27
C GLY A 110 -11.18 13.16 -4.47
N MET A 111 -10.10 13.31 -5.24
CA MET A 111 -9.78 12.43 -6.36
C MET A 111 -8.88 11.26 -5.91
N ILE A 112 -9.22 10.06 -6.36
CA ILE A 112 -8.42 8.84 -6.22
C ILE A 112 -8.00 8.39 -7.62
N LEU A 113 -6.72 8.05 -7.78
CA LEU A 113 -6.21 7.45 -9.00
C LEU A 113 -6.58 5.96 -9.02
N GLU A 114 -7.23 5.52 -10.10
CA GLU A 114 -7.67 4.14 -10.32
C GLU A 114 -6.51 3.22 -10.75
N THR A 115 -5.43 3.23 -9.97
CA THR A 115 -4.30 2.28 -10.05
C THR A 115 -4.48 1.14 -9.05
N TRP A 116 -3.64 0.11 -9.11
CA TRP A 116 -3.58 -0.92 -8.08
C TRP A 116 -2.16 -1.04 -7.50
N PRO A 117 -1.96 -0.76 -6.20
CA PRO A 117 -2.90 -0.12 -5.28
C PRO A 117 -3.33 1.27 -5.74
N ALA A 118 -4.43 1.77 -5.18
CA ALA A 118 -4.94 3.11 -5.49
C ALA A 118 -4.00 4.20 -4.93
N GLN A 119 -4.13 5.43 -5.40
CA GLN A 119 -3.35 6.56 -4.89
C GLN A 119 -4.24 7.78 -4.67
N PHE A 120 -4.01 8.51 -3.58
CA PHE A 120 -4.66 9.79 -3.35
C PHE A 120 -4.08 10.84 -4.29
N ALA A 121 -4.93 11.55 -5.03
CA ALA A 121 -4.48 12.69 -5.82
C ALA A 121 -4.39 13.95 -4.93
N ASN A 122 -3.38 14.79 -5.21
CA ASN A 122 -3.20 16.10 -4.59
C ASN A 122 -3.38 16.10 -3.05
N VAL A 123 -2.67 15.20 -2.36
CA VAL A 123 -2.67 15.14 -0.90
C VAL A 123 -2.19 16.48 -0.34
N LEU A 124 -3.01 17.04 0.55
CA LEU A 124 -2.80 18.34 1.19
C LEU A 124 -2.09 18.18 2.55
N ALA A 125 -2.46 17.15 3.31
CA ALA A 125 -1.85 16.83 4.60
C ALA A 125 -2.10 15.36 4.98
N VAL A 126 -1.20 14.83 5.80
CA VAL A 126 -1.37 13.54 6.50
C VAL A 126 -1.06 13.78 7.98
N ARG A 127 -1.93 13.30 8.87
CA ARG A 127 -1.79 13.48 10.32
C ARG A 127 -2.24 12.23 11.07
N PRO A 128 -1.70 11.95 12.27
CA PRO A 128 -2.27 10.93 13.14
C PRO A 128 -3.76 11.18 13.39
N ALA A 129 -4.58 10.15 13.31
CA ALA A 129 -6.00 10.25 13.61
C ALA A 129 -6.20 10.45 15.12
N GLU A 130 -6.93 11.49 15.50
CA GLU A 130 -7.15 11.83 16.91
C GLU A 130 -7.85 10.70 17.67
N GLY A 131 -7.30 10.32 18.82
CA GLY A 131 -7.92 9.33 19.73
C GLY A 131 -7.79 7.87 19.28
N ALA A 132 -7.09 7.58 18.19
CA ALA A 132 -6.76 6.22 17.80
C ALA A 132 -5.65 5.66 18.71
N ALA A 133 -5.84 4.44 19.21
CA ALA A 133 -4.78 3.71 19.90
C ALA A 133 -3.77 3.19 18.87
N ALA A 134 -2.49 3.15 19.27
CA ALA A 134 -1.47 2.42 18.52
C ALA A 134 -1.80 0.92 18.57
N ASP A 135 -1.83 0.28 17.40
CA ASP A 135 -2.23 -1.11 17.27
C ASP A 135 -1.72 -1.68 15.93
N ASP A 136 -0.58 -2.36 15.98
CA ASP A 136 0.12 -2.87 14.81
C ASP A 136 -0.14 -4.37 14.56
N ARG A 137 -1.41 -4.73 14.45
CA ARG A 137 -1.82 -6.10 14.05
C ARG A 137 -1.40 -6.44 12.62
N CYS A 138 -1.22 -5.44 11.77
CA CYS A 138 -0.72 -5.62 10.41
C CYS A 138 0.76 -6.05 10.44
N GLY A 139 1.59 -5.35 11.22
CA GLY A 139 2.98 -5.71 11.46
C GLY A 139 3.14 -7.10 12.07
N LEU A 140 2.24 -7.53 12.98
CA LEU A 140 2.22 -8.92 13.45
C LEU A 140 2.09 -9.92 12.29
N CYS A 141 1.12 -9.70 11.40
CA CYS A 141 0.91 -10.60 10.26
C CYS A 141 2.09 -10.58 9.30
N LEU A 142 2.66 -9.40 9.01
CA LEU A 142 3.87 -9.28 8.18
C LEU A 142 5.05 -10.02 8.80
N GLN A 143 5.25 -9.89 10.12
CA GLN A 143 6.28 -10.63 10.85
C GLN A 143 6.10 -12.14 10.70
N VAL A 144 4.88 -12.66 10.92
CA VAL A 144 4.58 -14.09 10.80
C VAL A 144 4.83 -14.61 9.39
N LEU A 145 4.44 -13.84 8.36
CA LEU A 145 4.64 -14.20 6.96
C LEU A 145 6.12 -14.20 6.59
N ALA A 146 6.89 -13.20 7.05
CA ALA A 146 8.34 -13.13 6.85
C ALA A 146 9.06 -14.29 7.55
N ASP A 147 8.70 -14.60 8.79
CA ASP A 147 9.28 -15.72 9.54
C ASP A 147 8.97 -17.08 8.87
N LEU A 148 7.75 -17.26 8.34
CA LEU A 148 7.39 -18.42 7.52
C LEU A 148 8.19 -18.47 6.23
N TRP A 149 8.41 -17.34 5.57
CA TRP A 149 9.21 -17.28 4.36
C TRP A 149 10.62 -17.84 4.66
N GLU A 150 11.27 -17.37 5.72
CA GLU A 150 12.65 -17.74 6.07
C GLU A 150 12.83 -19.19 6.57
N VAL A 151 11.89 -19.76 7.33
CA VAL A 151 12.10 -21.06 8.04
C VAL A 151 12.38 -22.27 7.13
N ASP A 152 11.92 -22.23 5.88
CA ASP A 152 12.22 -23.26 4.86
C ASP A 152 12.35 -22.62 3.47
N ALA A 153 13.50 -22.01 3.21
CA ALA A 153 13.76 -21.34 1.94
C ALA A 153 13.56 -22.24 0.70
N GLY A 154 13.71 -23.57 0.84
CA GLY A 154 13.54 -24.52 -0.26
C GLY A 154 12.12 -24.53 -0.82
N LEU A 155 11.12 -24.25 0.01
CA LEU A 155 9.73 -24.11 -0.44
C LEU A 155 9.49 -22.83 -1.25
N ASN A 156 10.37 -21.84 -1.18
CA ASN A 156 10.24 -20.58 -1.90
C ASN A 156 11.19 -20.52 -3.13
N GLU A 157 11.98 -21.56 -3.39
CA GLU A 157 12.91 -21.57 -4.52
C GLU A 157 12.15 -21.57 -5.86
N ASP A 158 12.59 -20.68 -6.76
CA ASP A 158 12.08 -20.51 -8.13
C ASP A 158 10.58 -20.21 -8.23
N ILE A 159 9.97 -19.65 -7.18
CA ILE A 159 8.58 -19.20 -7.26
C ILE A 159 8.49 -17.89 -8.06
N THR A 160 7.47 -17.79 -8.90
CA THR A 160 7.09 -16.56 -9.60
C THR A 160 5.69 -16.09 -9.22
N GLN A 161 4.99 -16.87 -8.40
CA GLN A 161 3.64 -16.60 -7.92
C GLN A 161 3.60 -16.71 -6.39
N LEU A 162 2.89 -15.78 -5.76
CA LEU A 162 2.72 -15.76 -4.31
C LEU A 162 1.24 -15.77 -3.99
N GLY A 163 0.80 -16.80 -3.29
CA GLY A 163 -0.56 -16.89 -2.74
C GLY A 163 -0.58 -16.37 -1.30
N VAL A 164 -1.60 -15.59 -0.94
CA VAL A 164 -1.83 -15.17 0.45
C VAL A 164 -3.28 -15.42 0.85
N ASP A 165 -3.49 -16.16 1.94
CA ASP A 165 -4.79 -16.44 2.53
C ASP A 165 -4.86 -15.95 3.98
N LEU A 166 -5.54 -14.82 4.16
CA LEU A 166 -5.88 -14.28 5.48
C LEU A 166 -7.38 -14.35 5.76
N SER A 167 -8.14 -15.09 4.95
CA SER A 167 -9.60 -15.18 5.07
C SER A 167 -10.02 -15.80 6.41
N GLY A 168 -9.23 -16.76 6.90
CA GLY A 168 -9.42 -17.40 8.20
C GLY A 168 -8.90 -16.59 9.40
N PHE A 169 -8.25 -15.44 9.19
CA PHE A 169 -7.78 -14.57 10.27
C PHE A 169 -8.82 -13.49 10.57
N THR A 170 -9.27 -13.41 11.82
CA THR A 170 -10.33 -12.46 12.25
C THR A 170 -9.80 -11.17 12.84
N GLY A 171 -8.47 -11.06 12.97
CA GLY A 171 -7.80 -9.94 13.62
C GLY A 171 -7.67 -8.67 12.78
N LEU A 172 -8.06 -8.67 11.51
CA LEU A 172 -7.89 -7.57 10.56
C LEU A 172 -9.19 -7.31 9.78
N THR A 173 -9.38 -6.07 9.36
CA THR A 173 -10.36 -5.70 8.32
C THR A 173 -9.97 -6.29 6.96
N GLU A 174 -10.89 -6.29 6.01
CA GLU A 174 -10.59 -6.84 4.68
C GLU A 174 -9.57 -5.96 3.92
N GLY A 175 -9.62 -4.64 4.10
CA GLY A 175 -8.60 -3.73 3.57
C GLY A 175 -7.22 -3.97 4.18
N GLU A 176 -7.14 -4.16 5.49
CA GLU A 176 -5.88 -4.49 6.18
C GLU A 176 -5.31 -5.83 5.69
N LYS A 177 -6.14 -6.87 5.49
CA LYS A 177 -5.69 -8.14 4.90
C LYS A 177 -5.11 -7.96 3.50
N ALA A 178 -5.78 -7.17 2.66
CA ALA A 178 -5.34 -6.91 1.29
C ALA A 178 -4.01 -6.13 1.26
N ALA A 179 -3.87 -5.13 2.13
CA ALA A 179 -2.64 -4.35 2.24
C ALA A 179 -1.48 -5.17 2.82
N VAL A 180 -1.71 -6.02 3.82
CA VAL A 180 -0.69 -6.95 4.36
C VAL A 180 -0.23 -7.91 3.27
N ALA A 181 -1.15 -8.49 2.51
CA ALA A 181 -0.80 -9.36 1.39
C ALA A 181 0.07 -8.60 0.37
N TYR A 182 -0.35 -7.39 -0.02
CA TYR A 182 0.39 -6.54 -0.95
C TYR A 182 1.80 -6.21 -0.45
N ALA A 183 1.93 -5.74 0.79
CA ALA A 183 3.23 -5.42 1.40
C ALA A 183 4.17 -6.63 1.42
N PHE A 184 3.67 -7.78 1.87
CA PHE A 184 4.44 -9.04 1.88
C PHE A 184 4.90 -9.46 0.49
N GLY A 185 4.06 -9.30 -0.54
CA GLY A 185 4.47 -9.62 -1.91
C GLY A 185 5.51 -8.66 -2.49
N MET A 186 5.39 -7.37 -2.20
CA MET A 186 6.35 -6.36 -2.70
C MET A 186 7.73 -6.51 -2.08
N GLU A 187 7.85 -6.99 -0.83
CA GLU A 187 9.14 -7.35 -0.21
C GLU A 187 9.89 -8.44 -1.01
N HIS A 188 9.16 -9.24 -1.78
CA HIS A 188 9.71 -10.31 -2.61
C HIS A 188 9.62 -10.03 -4.12
N ASP A 189 9.28 -8.80 -4.52
CA ASP A 189 9.06 -8.39 -5.92
C ASP A 189 8.01 -9.24 -6.67
N ILE A 190 7.04 -9.82 -5.96
CA ILE A 190 5.98 -10.67 -6.52
C ILE A 190 4.61 -10.09 -6.16
N LEU A 191 3.79 -9.76 -7.17
CA LEU A 191 2.42 -9.33 -6.92
C LEU A 191 1.60 -10.53 -6.37
N PRO A 192 1.05 -10.42 -5.16
CA PRO A 192 0.36 -11.54 -4.53
C PRO A 192 -1.01 -11.76 -5.17
N VAL A 193 -1.44 -13.02 -5.16
CA VAL A 193 -2.82 -13.42 -5.45
C VAL A 193 -3.46 -13.84 -4.15
N MET A 194 -4.53 -13.14 -3.76
CA MET A 194 -5.29 -13.53 -2.58
C MET A 194 -6.29 -14.62 -2.90
N GLY A 195 -6.45 -15.55 -1.97
CA GLY A 195 -7.48 -16.58 -2.03
C GLY A 195 -7.15 -17.79 -1.17
N THR A 196 -8.18 -18.51 -0.79
CA THR A 196 -8.05 -19.83 -0.18
C THR A 196 -7.42 -20.82 -1.15
N TRP A 197 -6.91 -21.93 -0.61
CA TRP A 197 -6.41 -23.03 -1.44
C TRP A 197 -7.45 -23.48 -2.48
N GLU A 198 -8.72 -23.60 -2.06
CA GLU A 198 -9.82 -24.01 -2.92
C GLU A 198 -10.04 -23.04 -4.08
N GLU A 199 -10.06 -21.74 -3.80
CA GLU A 199 -10.27 -20.69 -4.80
C GLU A 199 -9.09 -20.63 -5.80
N LEU A 200 -7.86 -20.75 -5.32
CA LEU A 200 -6.66 -20.74 -6.17
C LEU A 200 -6.60 -21.99 -7.06
N ALA A 201 -7.02 -23.15 -6.56
CA ALA A 201 -7.19 -24.36 -7.35
C ALA A 201 -8.31 -24.24 -8.40
N GLU A 202 -9.42 -23.55 -8.08
CA GLU A 202 -10.49 -23.27 -9.05
C GLU A 202 -10.06 -22.31 -10.16
N GLN A 203 -9.21 -21.33 -9.83
CA GLN A 203 -8.62 -20.39 -10.78
C GLN A 203 -7.52 -21.01 -11.65
N GLY A 204 -7.09 -22.23 -11.33
CA GLY A 204 -6.09 -22.98 -12.10
C GLY A 204 -4.65 -22.71 -11.73
N TYR A 205 -4.40 -22.02 -10.61
CA TYR A 205 -3.05 -21.86 -10.06
C TYR A 205 -2.52 -23.16 -9.47
N ILE A 206 -3.39 -23.88 -8.74
CA ILE A 206 -3.04 -25.11 -8.04
C ILE A 206 -3.60 -26.32 -8.80
N ASP A 207 -2.74 -27.29 -9.09
CA ASP A 207 -3.16 -28.61 -9.55
C ASP A 207 -3.74 -29.39 -8.38
N ARG A 208 -5.08 -29.40 -8.31
CA ARG A 208 -5.84 -30.11 -7.27
C ARG A 208 -5.64 -31.62 -7.30
N GLU A 209 -5.40 -32.22 -8.46
CA GLU A 209 -5.26 -33.67 -8.57
C GLU A 209 -3.89 -34.14 -8.07
N ASN A 210 -2.84 -33.37 -8.39
CA ASN A 210 -1.47 -33.67 -7.98
C ASN A 210 -1.05 -32.98 -6.67
N LEU A 211 -1.91 -32.14 -6.09
CA LEU A 211 -1.64 -31.32 -4.90
C LEU A 211 -0.35 -30.52 -5.06
N TYR A 212 -0.25 -29.76 -6.15
CA TYR A 212 1.00 -29.12 -6.53
C TYR A 212 0.78 -27.73 -7.11
N TRP A 213 1.60 -26.77 -6.69
CA TRP A 213 1.76 -25.48 -7.34
C TRP A 213 3.18 -25.41 -7.90
N GLU A 214 3.31 -25.39 -9.23
CA GLU A 214 4.61 -25.51 -9.92
C GLU A 214 5.56 -24.37 -9.57
N ASP A 215 5.08 -23.14 -9.72
CA ASP A 215 5.83 -21.89 -9.62
C ASP A 215 5.27 -20.96 -8.54
N GLY A 216 4.57 -21.51 -7.54
CA GLY A 216 3.99 -20.71 -6.47
C GLY A 216 4.01 -21.35 -5.09
N CYS A 217 3.77 -20.50 -4.08
CA CYS A 217 3.65 -20.89 -2.69
C CYS A 217 2.52 -20.10 -2.03
N LEU A 218 1.63 -20.80 -1.33
CA LEU A 218 0.52 -20.22 -0.58
C LEU A 218 0.92 -20.03 0.87
N PHE A 219 0.85 -18.80 1.36
CA PHE A 219 1.00 -18.46 2.77
C PHE A 219 -0.36 -18.21 3.39
N SER A 220 -0.58 -18.69 4.61
CA SER A 220 -1.87 -18.56 5.28
C SER A 220 -1.71 -18.29 6.76
N ILE A 221 -2.60 -17.46 7.31
CA ILE A 221 -2.77 -17.27 8.76
C ILE A 221 -4.24 -17.49 9.10
N THR A 222 -4.53 -18.27 10.13
CA THR A 222 -5.89 -18.60 10.55
C THR A 222 -6.05 -18.51 12.06
N GLY A 223 -7.20 -18.01 12.53
CA GLY A 223 -7.47 -17.80 13.95
C GLY A 223 -7.72 -16.33 14.27
N GLU A 224 -7.29 -15.90 15.45
CA GLU A 224 -7.47 -14.54 15.95
C GLU A 224 -6.15 -13.97 16.46
N THR A 225 -6.07 -12.66 16.64
CA THR A 225 -4.79 -11.98 16.95
C THR A 225 -4.04 -12.61 18.13
N GLY A 226 -4.72 -12.97 19.22
CA GLY A 226 -4.06 -13.55 20.40
C GLY A 226 -3.67 -15.03 20.26
N LYS A 227 -4.32 -15.77 19.35
CA LYS A 227 -4.06 -17.19 19.11
C LYS A 227 -4.39 -17.59 17.67
N PHE A 228 -3.38 -18.06 16.96
CA PHE A 228 -3.50 -18.41 15.54
C PHE A 228 -2.57 -19.56 15.16
N ASP A 229 -2.82 -20.12 13.99
CA ASP A 229 -1.90 -20.99 13.26
C ASP A 229 -1.50 -20.29 11.97
N ALA A 230 -0.30 -20.58 11.49
CA ALA A 230 0.20 -20.06 10.22
C ALA A 230 0.89 -21.16 9.43
N GLN A 231 0.82 -21.11 8.11
CA GLN A 231 1.46 -22.11 7.26
C GLN A 231 1.94 -21.51 5.95
N LYS A 232 2.90 -22.20 5.33
CA LYS A 232 3.17 -22.06 3.91
C LYS A 232 3.08 -23.41 3.21
N TRP A 233 2.55 -23.40 2.00
CA TRP A 233 2.22 -24.60 1.24
C TRP A 233 2.63 -24.44 -0.22
N ARG A 234 3.45 -25.36 -0.72
CA ARG A 234 3.80 -25.48 -2.14
C ARG A 234 3.20 -26.73 -2.77
N SER A 235 3.16 -27.82 -1.99
CA SER A 235 2.68 -29.11 -2.48
C SER A 235 2.16 -30.00 -1.35
N GLY A 236 1.52 -31.12 -1.70
CA GLY A 236 1.06 -32.12 -0.75
C GLY A 236 2.18 -32.77 0.09
N LEU A 237 3.44 -32.60 -0.28
CA LEU A 237 4.64 -33.06 0.45
C LEU A 237 5.64 -31.92 0.69
N GLY A 238 5.16 -30.68 0.64
CA GLY A 238 5.99 -29.50 0.79
C GLY A 238 5.19 -28.40 1.44
N ALA A 239 5.06 -28.49 2.76
CA ALA A 239 4.42 -27.48 3.58
C ALA A 239 5.11 -27.35 4.95
N TYR A 240 5.05 -26.14 5.50
CA TYR A 240 5.55 -25.82 6.83
C TYR A 240 4.45 -25.18 7.67
N PHE A 241 4.37 -25.52 8.95
CA PHE A 241 3.32 -25.08 9.85
C PHE A 241 3.92 -24.51 11.13
N PHE A 242 3.43 -23.34 11.52
CA PHE A 242 3.49 -22.82 12.88
C PHE A 242 2.14 -23.07 13.56
N LEU A 243 2.18 -23.82 14.67
CA LEU A 243 1.02 -24.29 15.41
C LEU A 243 0.95 -23.66 16.80
N ASP A 244 -0.27 -23.41 17.27
CA ASP A 244 -0.57 -22.86 18.59
C ASP A 244 0.21 -21.55 18.85
N CYS A 245 0.32 -20.68 17.84
CA CYS A 245 0.99 -19.39 18.01
C CYS A 245 0.21 -18.54 19.00
N THR A 246 0.93 -17.84 19.87
CA THR A 246 0.35 -16.90 20.85
C THR A 246 0.99 -15.55 20.65
N ALA A 247 0.18 -14.50 20.53
CA ALA A 247 0.68 -13.13 20.40
C ALA A 247 0.14 -12.20 21.48
N SER A 248 0.91 -11.16 21.75
CA SER A 248 0.59 -10.11 22.72
C SER A 248 1.04 -8.74 22.22
N MET A 249 0.24 -7.73 22.54
CA MET A 249 0.56 -6.33 22.27
C MET A 249 1.45 -5.75 23.37
N GLU A 250 2.49 -5.05 22.95
CA GLU A 250 3.38 -4.28 23.81
C GLU A 250 2.79 -2.90 24.14
N GLN A 251 3.46 -2.14 25.01
CA GLN A 251 2.96 -0.83 25.47
C GLN A 251 2.91 0.24 24.37
N ASP A 252 3.74 0.10 23.34
CA ASP A 252 3.82 1.01 22.19
C ASP A 252 2.85 0.65 21.06
N GLY A 253 2.04 -0.40 21.22
CA GLY A 253 1.11 -0.88 20.20
C GLY A 253 1.70 -1.87 19.21
N THR A 254 3.01 -2.14 19.28
CA THR A 254 3.63 -3.23 18.51
C THR A 254 3.18 -4.58 19.04
N TRP A 255 3.21 -5.59 18.18
CA TRP A 255 2.82 -6.95 18.54
C TRP A 255 4.00 -7.90 18.43
N THR A 256 4.09 -8.85 19.35
CA THR A 256 5.07 -9.94 19.30
C THR A 256 4.35 -11.28 19.44
N TYR A 257 4.96 -12.35 18.94
CA TYR A 257 4.39 -13.69 19.04
C TYR A 257 5.44 -14.76 19.33
N THR A 258 4.94 -15.91 19.78
CA THR A 258 5.74 -17.13 19.99
C THR A 258 5.04 -18.31 19.34
N VAL A 259 5.83 -19.18 18.71
CA VAL A 259 5.34 -20.43 18.11
C VAL A 259 5.25 -21.53 19.18
N GLY A 260 4.08 -22.16 19.31
CA GLY A 260 3.84 -23.24 20.26
C GLY A 260 4.39 -24.59 19.80
N GLY A 261 4.35 -24.84 18.49
CA GLY A 261 4.94 -26.00 17.83
C GLY A 261 5.14 -25.79 16.34
N GLU A 262 6.02 -26.59 15.76
CA GLU A 262 6.33 -26.54 14.32
C GLU A 262 6.10 -27.92 13.71
N ALA A 263 5.61 -27.96 12.47
CA ALA A 263 5.41 -29.21 11.73
C ALA A 263 5.77 -29.04 10.25
N ILE A 264 6.07 -30.18 9.61
CA ILE A 264 6.34 -30.28 8.18
C ILE A 264 5.49 -31.40 7.57
N ALA A 265 5.14 -31.26 6.29
CA ALA A 265 4.49 -32.30 5.49
C ALA A 265 5.30 -32.62 4.24
#